data_AF-A0A7W4D1E2-F1
#
_entry.id   AF-A0A7W4D1E2-F1
#
_cell.length_a   1.000
_cell.length_b   1.000
_cell.length_c   1.000
_cell.angle_alpha   90.00
_cell.angle_beta   90.00
_cell.angle_gamma   90.00
#
_symmetry.space_group_name_H-M   'P 1'
#
loop_
_entity.id
_entity.type
_entity.pdbx_description
1 polymer ?
#
loop_
_entity_poly.entity_id
_entity_poly.type
_entity_poly.pdbx_seq_one_letter_code
_entity_poly.pdbx_strand_id
1 'polypeptide(L)'
;MAVWAAMHVEGWALAGFAALAVLWGAGVAVDLVEHRLPDVTTLAAFLLFLILQLPWLVTSGEWNRRLVQALLGALLTAAILFALAYINPNGFGLGDVKLGLSTGAALGWFGLGTVLIGLAAAFILMAVISGLLLATKRIKRDAEIAFGPFMVLGVLVAPGAASLLGW
;
A
#
# COMPACT_ATOMS: atom_id res chain seq x y z
N MET A 1 -6.25 -21.38 -2.50
CA MET A 1 -5.09 -21.95 -3.22
C MET A 1 -4.55 -21.03 -4.32
N ALA A 2 -5.38 -20.19 -4.97
CA ALA A 2 -4.93 -19.26 -6.02
C ALA A 2 -4.06 -18.08 -5.54
N VAL A 3 -4.27 -17.55 -4.32
CA VAL A 3 -3.45 -16.44 -3.77
C VAL A 3 -1.97 -16.83 -3.61
N TRP A 4 -1.70 -18.10 -3.28
CA TRP A 4 -0.34 -18.66 -3.19
C TRP A 4 0.19 -19.15 -4.55
N ALA A 5 -0.68 -19.55 -5.47
CA ALA A 5 -0.27 -19.96 -6.83
C ALA A 5 0.15 -18.74 -7.69
N ALA A 6 -0.43 -17.56 -7.46
CA ALA A 6 0.04 -16.29 -8.02
C ALA A 6 1.36 -15.81 -7.39
N MET A 7 1.74 -16.36 -6.22
CA MET A 7 3.06 -16.22 -5.62
C MET A 7 4.11 -17.19 -6.19
N HIS A 8 3.96 -17.66 -7.44
CA HIS A 8 5.13 -17.94 -8.29
C HIS A 8 5.93 -16.67 -8.64
N VAL A 9 5.80 -15.63 -7.81
CA VAL A 9 6.90 -14.78 -7.40
C VAL A 9 7.98 -15.70 -6.86
N GLU A 10 8.84 -16.14 -7.77
CA GLU A 10 10.21 -16.47 -7.52
C GLU A 10 10.63 -16.00 -6.07
N GLY A 11 11.02 -16.91 -5.14
CA GLY A 11 11.66 -16.66 -3.81
C GLY A 11 12.44 -15.35 -3.47
N TRP A 12 13.50 -14.95 -4.18
CA TRP A 12 14.03 -13.59 -4.32
C TRP A 12 12.97 -12.46 -4.30
N ALA A 13 11.95 -12.50 -5.16
CA ALA A 13 10.92 -11.46 -5.19
C ALA A 13 9.95 -11.57 -4.00
N LEU A 14 9.81 -12.75 -3.39
CA LEU A 14 9.13 -12.95 -2.11
C LEU A 14 9.83 -12.20 -0.96
N ALA A 15 11.16 -12.12 -0.99
CA ALA A 15 11.94 -11.38 0.00
C ALA A 15 11.65 -9.87 -0.04
N GLY A 16 11.42 -9.30 -1.24
CA GLY A 16 10.98 -7.91 -1.40
C GLY A 16 9.62 -7.63 -0.74
N PHE A 17 8.64 -8.49 -0.96
CA PHE A 17 7.33 -8.37 -0.31
C PHE A 17 7.38 -8.62 1.20
N ALA A 18 8.20 -9.57 1.66
CA ALA A 18 8.40 -9.83 3.08
C ALA A 18 9.06 -8.64 3.80
N ALA A 19 10.08 -8.02 3.18
CA ALA A 19 10.71 -6.82 3.70
C ALA A 19 9.72 -5.66 3.80
N LEU A 20 8.88 -5.46 2.77
CA LEU A 20 7.80 -4.48 2.81
C LEU A 20 6.80 -4.77 3.94
N ALA A 21 6.36 -6.01 4.10
CA ALA A 21 5.41 -6.38 5.16
C ALA A 21 5.95 -6.08 6.56
N VAL A 22 7.23 -6.33 6.80
CA VAL A 22 7.90 -5.99 8.08
C VAL A 22 7.97 -4.49 8.29
N LEU A 23 8.37 -3.73 7.27
CA LEU A 23 8.49 -2.27 7.35
C LEU A 23 7.11 -1.59 7.48
N TRP A 24 6.09 -2.11 6.81
CA TRP A 24 4.71 -1.68 6.98
C TRP A 24 4.18 -1.99 8.37
N GLY A 25 4.44 -3.19 8.90
CA GLY A 25 4.04 -3.55 10.26
C GLY A 25 4.67 -2.62 11.32
N ALA A 26 5.96 -2.32 11.16
CA ALA A 26 6.66 -1.35 12.01
C ALA A 26 6.08 0.07 11.85
N GLY A 27 5.83 0.51 10.61
CA GLY A 27 5.22 1.82 10.33
C GLY A 27 3.83 1.97 10.92
N VAL A 28 2.99 0.94 10.81
CA VAL A 28 1.64 0.89 11.40
C VAL A 28 1.69 0.95 12.93
N ALA A 29 2.63 0.24 13.56
CA ALA A 29 2.78 0.29 15.01
C ALA A 29 3.15 1.70 15.49
N VAL A 30 4.04 2.39 14.78
CA VAL A 30 4.41 3.78 15.10
C VAL A 30 3.25 4.74 14.81
N ASP A 31 2.54 4.56 13.69
CA ASP A 31 1.39 5.39 13.30
C ASP A 31 0.24 5.30 14.31
N LEU A 32 -0.06 4.10 14.82
CA LEU A 32 -1.06 3.87 15.85
C LEU A 32 -0.72 4.52 17.19
N VAL A 33 0.57 4.66 17.51
CA VAL A 33 1.05 5.19 18.80
C VAL A 33 1.29 6.70 18.74
N GLU A 34 1.88 7.20 17.65
CA GLU A 34 2.36 8.58 17.54
C GLU A 34 1.58 9.43 16.55
N HIS A 35 0.67 8.84 15.76
CA HIS A 35 -0.04 9.50 14.64
C HIS A 35 0.95 10.21 13.70
N ARG A 36 2.15 9.62 13.57
CA ARG A 36 3.28 10.14 12.82
C ARG A 36 3.98 8.97 12.17
N LEU A 37 4.04 8.98 10.85
CA LEU A 37 4.80 8.02 10.06
C LEU A 37 6.23 8.54 9.86
N PRO A 38 7.28 7.83 10.33
CA PRO A 38 8.67 8.28 10.17
C PRO A 38 9.10 8.30 8.70
N ASP A 39 9.59 9.47 8.27
CA ASP A 39 9.85 9.83 6.88
C ASP A 39 10.93 8.99 6.16
N VAL A 40 11.90 8.47 6.91
CA VAL A 40 13.08 7.81 6.34
C VAL A 40 12.78 6.34 5.98
N THR A 41 11.92 5.70 6.76
CA THR A 41 11.63 4.26 6.63
C THR A 41 10.76 3.91 5.43
N THR A 42 9.80 4.77 5.05
CA THR A 42 8.87 4.51 3.94
C THR A 42 9.52 4.70 2.57
N LEU A 43 10.38 5.72 2.41
CA LEU A 43 11.17 5.88 1.18
C LEU A 43 12.21 4.75 1.03
N ALA A 44 12.88 4.39 2.13
CA ALA A 44 13.79 3.25 2.16
C ALA A 44 13.07 1.94 1.81
N ALA A 45 11.83 1.74 2.27
CA ALA A 45 11.01 0.57 1.93
C ALA A 45 10.70 0.50 0.43
N PHE A 46 10.32 1.61 -0.19
CA PHE A 46 10.08 1.70 -1.63
C PHE A 46 11.35 1.39 -2.45
N LEU A 47 12.48 2.01 -2.09
CA LEU A 47 13.75 1.77 -2.77
C LEU A 47 14.25 0.33 -2.58
N LEU A 48 14.14 -0.20 -1.36
CA LEU A 48 14.51 -1.58 -1.05
C LEU A 48 13.67 -2.57 -1.85
N PHE A 49 12.36 -2.34 -1.97
CA PHE A 49 11.49 -3.15 -2.81
C PHE A 49 11.97 -3.16 -4.26
N LEU A 50 12.19 -1.99 -4.87
CA LEU A 50 12.67 -1.91 -6.25
C LEU A 50 14.01 -2.63 -6.46
N ILE A 51 14.96 -2.45 -5.54
CA ILE A 51 16.28 -3.09 -5.59
C ILE A 51 16.15 -4.62 -5.52
N LEU A 52 15.33 -5.12 -4.60
CA LEU A 52 15.14 -6.56 -4.43
C LEU A 52 14.43 -7.22 -5.62
N GLN A 53 13.74 -6.44 -6.47
CA GLN A 53 13.16 -6.94 -7.71
C GLN A 53 14.12 -6.94 -8.92
N LEU A 54 15.27 -6.27 -8.84
CA LEU A 54 16.24 -6.21 -9.94
C LEU A 54 16.69 -7.60 -10.45
N PRO A 55 17.01 -8.60 -9.59
CA PRO A 55 17.42 -9.92 -10.07
C PRO A 55 16.36 -10.62 -10.92
N TRP A 56 15.09 -10.49 -10.54
CA TRP A 56 13.95 -11.06 -11.28
C TRP A 56 13.70 -10.35 -12.62
N LEU A 57 13.90 -9.03 -12.64
CA LEU A 57 13.76 -8.22 -13.85
C LEU A 57 14.80 -8.61 -14.90
N VAL A 58 16.03 -8.94 -14.48
CA VAL A 58 17.12 -9.36 -15.38
C VAL A 58 16.87 -10.75 -15.98
N THR A 59 16.23 -11.66 -15.24
CA THR A 59 15.99 -13.05 -15.70
C THR A 59 14.72 -13.22 -16.52
N SER A 60 13.68 -12.42 -16.29
CA SER A 60 12.35 -12.58 -16.87
C SER A 60 12.15 -11.95 -18.25
N GLY A 61 13.00 -10.99 -18.65
CA GLY A 61 12.85 -10.25 -19.92
C GLY A 61 11.64 -9.29 -19.96
N GLU A 62 10.72 -9.35 -19.00
CA GLU A 62 9.55 -8.47 -18.87
C GLU A 62 9.84 -7.15 -18.12
N TRP A 63 11.13 -6.83 -17.95
CA TRP A 63 11.58 -5.77 -17.04
C TRP A 63 10.88 -4.44 -17.26
N ASN A 64 10.70 -4.07 -18.53
CA ASN A 64 10.14 -2.78 -18.90
C ASN A 64 8.66 -2.66 -18.50
N ARG A 65 7.87 -3.74 -18.65
CA ARG A 65 6.44 -3.70 -18.34
C ARG A 65 6.19 -3.64 -16.83
N ARG A 66 6.81 -4.53 -16.04
CA ARG A 66 6.53 -4.62 -14.60
C ARG A 66 7.09 -3.45 -13.81
N LEU A 67 8.28 -2.97 -14.18
CA LEU A 67 8.86 -1.79 -13.56
C LEU A 67 8.01 -0.55 -13.84
N VAL A 68 7.54 -0.39 -15.09
CA VAL A 68 6.63 0.72 -15.44
C VAL A 68 5.32 0.62 -14.66
N GLN A 69 4.71 -0.57 -14.54
CA GLN A 69 3.47 -0.70 -13.75
C GLN A 69 3.67 -0.44 -12.26
N ALA A 70 4.79 -0.88 -11.68
CA ALA A 70 5.14 -0.56 -10.28
C ALA A 70 5.35 0.94 -10.09
N LEU A 71 6.09 1.62 -10.97
CA LEU A 71 6.30 3.07 -10.91
C LEU A 71 5.00 3.85 -11.11
N LEU A 72 4.15 3.43 -12.05
CA LEU A 72 2.84 4.03 -12.27
C LEU A 72 1.92 3.81 -11.07
N GLY A 73 1.94 2.61 -10.47
CA GLY A 73 1.16 2.31 -9.27
C GLY A 73 1.60 3.14 -8.07
N ALA A 74 2.91 3.30 -7.87
CA ALA A 74 3.49 4.17 -6.85
C ALA A 74 3.06 5.64 -7.07
N LEU A 75 3.21 6.13 -8.30
CA LEU A 75 2.86 7.50 -8.67
C LEU A 75 1.36 7.77 -8.51
N LEU A 76 0.52 6.85 -8.99
CA LEU A 76 -0.94 6.97 -8.90
C LEU A 76 -1.39 7.05 -7.44
N THR A 77 -0.88 6.14 -6.61
CA THR A 77 -1.23 6.08 -5.19
C THR A 77 -0.75 7.32 -4.45
N ALA A 78 0.50 7.72 -4.66
CA ALA A 78 1.06 8.91 -4.04
C ALA A 78 0.36 10.19 -4.51
N ALA A 79 0.02 10.32 -5.79
CA ALA A 79 -0.69 11.48 -6.32
C ALA A 79 -2.09 11.62 -5.71
N ILE A 80 -2.83 10.51 -5.57
CA ILE A 80 -4.16 10.52 -4.93
C ILE A 80 -4.04 10.95 -3.47
N LEU A 81 -3.13 10.33 -2.70
CA LEU A 81 -2.96 10.68 -1.29
C LEU A 81 -2.42 12.09 -1.10
N PHE A 82 -1.51 12.55 -1.98
CA PHE A 82 -1.01 13.91 -1.94
C PHE A 82 -2.11 14.93 -2.24
N ALA A 83 -2.96 14.67 -3.22
CA ALA A 83 -4.11 15.51 -3.49
C ALA A 83 -5.05 15.60 -2.27
N LEU A 84 -5.30 14.48 -1.59
CA LEU A 84 -6.09 14.45 -0.36
C LEU A 84 -5.44 15.21 0.79
N ALA A 85 -4.14 15.03 1.01
CA ALA A 85 -3.36 15.77 2.01
C ALA A 85 -3.30 17.27 1.69
N TYR A 86 -3.28 17.65 0.42
CA TYR A 86 -3.27 19.05 0.01
C TYR A 86 -4.65 19.71 0.19
N ILE A 87 -5.73 18.99 -0.12
CA ILE A 87 -7.11 19.49 0.05
C ILE A 87 -7.51 19.54 1.53
N ASN A 88 -7.10 18.54 2.32
CA ASN A 88 -7.40 18.43 3.74
C ASN A 88 -6.13 18.09 4.56
N PRO A 89 -5.27 19.08 4.82
CA PRO A 89 -4.00 18.88 5.52
C PRO A 89 -4.16 18.46 6.99
N ASN A 90 -5.34 18.70 7.58
CA ASN A 90 -5.64 18.23 8.94
C ASN A 90 -6.16 16.78 8.95
N GLY A 91 -6.55 16.23 7.79
CA GLY A 91 -7.12 14.89 7.69
C GLY A 91 -6.15 13.81 7.17
N PHE A 92 -5.16 14.19 6.35
CA PHE A 92 -4.19 13.26 5.78
C PHE A 92 -2.77 13.76 5.97
N GLY A 93 -1.92 12.89 6.53
CA GLY A 93 -0.51 13.20 6.74
C GLY A 93 0.33 12.96 5.49
N LEU A 94 1.41 13.73 5.32
CA LEU A 94 2.42 13.46 4.29
C LEU A 94 3.09 12.08 4.48
N GLY A 95 3.01 11.48 5.67
CA GLY A 95 3.44 10.12 5.94
C GLY A 95 2.65 9.07 5.14
N ASP A 96 1.34 9.24 5.01
CA ASP A 96 0.48 8.34 4.23
C ASP A 96 0.85 8.37 2.74
N VAL A 97 1.19 9.55 2.21
CA VAL A 97 1.63 9.72 0.82
C VAL A 97 2.89 8.88 0.53
N LYS A 98 3.83 8.85 1.49
CA LYS A 98 5.08 8.08 1.36
C LYS A 98 4.85 6.58 1.50
N LEU A 99 3.97 6.17 2.41
CA LEU A 99 3.52 4.78 2.49
C LEU A 99 2.87 4.37 1.16
N GLY A 100 2.09 5.27 0.57
CA GLY A 100 1.48 5.18 -0.75
C GLY A 100 2.43 4.87 -1.90
N LEU A 101 3.66 5.39 -1.87
CA LEU A 101 4.68 5.03 -2.86
C LEU A 101 5.02 3.55 -2.80
N SER A 102 5.32 3.03 -1.61
CA SER A 102 5.71 1.63 -1.42
C SER A 102 4.56 0.65 -1.69
N THR A 103 3.35 0.97 -1.22
CA THR A 103 2.15 0.15 -1.43
C THR A 103 1.68 0.19 -2.87
N GLY A 104 1.73 1.37 -3.50
CA GLY A 104 1.39 1.53 -4.91
C GLY A 104 2.36 0.78 -5.83
N ALA A 105 3.65 0.76 -5.48
CA ALA A 105 4.65 -0.03 -6.20
C ALA A 105 4.39 -1.53 -6.09
N ALA A 106 4.10 -2.00 -4.88
CA ALA A 106 3.81 -3.39 -4.60
C ALA A 106 2.56 -3.88 -5.34
N LEU A 107 1.48 -3.09 -5.35
CA LEU A 107 0.26 -3.42 -6.09
C LEU A 107 0.44 -3.25 -7.60
N GLY A 108 1.16 -2.22 -8.03
CA GLY A 108 1.47 -1.96 -9.43
C GLY A 108 2.27 -3.11 -10.06
N TRP A 109 3.04 -3.85 -9.27
CA TRP A 109 3.70 -5.08 -9.73
C TRP A 109 2.73 -6.13 -10.29
N PHE A 110 1.51 -6.19 -9.75
CA PHE A 110 0.44 -7.08 -10.22
C PHE A 110 -0.47 -6.41 -11.27
N GLY A 111 -0.38 -5.09 -11.42
CA GLY A 111 -1.11 -4.31 -12.41
C GLY A 111 -1.85 -3.13 -11.79
N LEU A 112 -2.21 -2.15 -12.63
CA LEU A 112 -2.92 -0.95 -12.19
C LEU A 112 -4.33 -1.22 -11.67
N GLY A 113 -5.00 -2.27 -12.16
CA GLY A 113 -6.29 -2.71 -11.62
C GLY A 113 -6.17 -3.11 -10.15
N THR A 114 -5.12 -3.83 -9.80
CA THR A 114 -4.82 -4.23 -8.41
C THR A 114 -4.56 -3.03 -7.51
N VAL A 115 -3.90 -1.97 -8.03
CA VAL A 115 -3.70 -0.70 -7.31
C VAL A 115 -5.04 -0.07 -6.95
N LEU A 116 -5.96 0.06 -7.92
CA LEU A 116 -7.28 0.65 -7.68
C LEU A 116 -8.12 -0.17 -6.69
N ILE A 117 -8.08 -1.51 -6.80
CA ILE A 117 -8.78 -2.41 -5.89
C ILE A 117 -8.24 -2.26 -4.46
N GLY A 118 -6.92 -2.20 -4.29
CA GLY A 118 -6.30 -2.03 -2.97
C GLY A 118 -6.58 -0.67 -2.35
N LEU A 119 -6.54 0.38 -3.16
CA LEU A 119 -6.90 1.73 -2.70
C LEU A 119 -8.37 1.79 -2.28
N ALA A 120 -9.26 1.26 -3.10
CA ALA A 120 -10.68 1.19 -2.79
C ALA A 120 -10.94 0.37 -1.52
N ALA A 121 -10.29 -0.79 -1.37
CA ALA A 121 -10.40 -1.62 -0.17
C ALA A 121 -9.95 -0.86 1.09
N ALA A 122 -8.84 -0.13 1.02
CA ALA A 122 -8.35 0.68 2.14
C ALA A 122 -9.36 1.76 2.54
N PHE A 123 -9.90 2.52 1.58
CA PHE A 123 -10.91 3.55 1.84
C PHE A 123 -12.22 2.96 2.38
N ILE A 124 -12.69 1.85 1.83
CA ILE A 124 -13.92 1.17 2.29
C ILE A 124 -13.72 0.68 3.72
N LEU A 125 -12.60 0.02 4.02
CA LEU A 125 -12.29 -0.46 5.38
C LEU A 125 -12.25 0.68 6.38
N MET A 126 -11.57 1.79 6.05
CA MET A 126 -11.54 2.98 6.88
C MET A 126 -12.95 3.55 7.08
N ALA A 127 -13.73 3.73 6.00
CA ALA A 127 -15.08 4.27 6.09
C ALA A 127 -16.02 3.43 6.96
N VAL A 128 -15.96 2.10 6.82
CA VAL A 128 -16.77 1.17 7.63
C VAL A 128 -16.36 1.22 9.09
N ILE A 129 -15.06 1.13 9.40
CA ILE A 129 -14.58 1.08 10.79
C ILE A 129 -14.79 2.43 11.49
N SER A 130 -14.43 3.54 10.84
CA SER A 130 -14.68 4.89 11.36
C SER A 130 -16.17 5.16 11.53
N GLY A 131 -17.00 4.74 10.57
CA GLY A 131 -18.46 4.86 10.65
C GLY A 131 -19.06 4.07 11.82
N LEU A 132 -18.60 2.83 12.04
CA LEU A 132 -19.02 2.01 13.18
C LEU A 132 -18.58 2.62 14.52
N LEU A 133 -17.35 3.13 14.61
CA LEU A 133 -16.86 3.80 15.81
C LEU A 133 -17.66 5.09 16.12
N LEU A 134 -18.03 5.84 15.08
CA LEU A 134 -18.85 7.03 15.23
C LEU A 134 -20.30 6.69 15.64
N ALA A 135 -20.89 5.66 15.01
CA ALA A 135 -22.23 5.18 15.33
C ALA A 135 -22.32 4.61 16.77
N THR A 136 -21.26 3.94 17.22
CA THR A 136 -21.13 3.44 18.60
C THR A 136 -20.67 4.51 19.59
N LYS A 137 -20.51 5.78 19.15
CA LYS A 137 -20.07 6.93 19.95
C LYS A 137 -18.71 6.73 20.65
N ARG A 138 -17.87 5.84 20.11
CA ARG A 138 -16.51 5.60 20.63
C ARG A 138 -15.51 6.67 20.20
N ILE A 139 -15.82 7.35 19.08
CA ILE A 139 -15.06 8.50 18.59
C ILE A 139 -16.01 9.68 18.37
N LYS A 140 -15.45 10.88 18.34
CA LYS A 140 -16.16 12.11 17.95
C LYS A 140 -15.99 12.35 16.44
N ARG A 141 -16.77 13.28 15.89
CA ARG A 141 -16.74 13.63 14.45
C ARG A 141 -15.42 14.29 14.01
N ASP A 142 -14.67 14.83 14.95
CA ASP A 142 -13.37 15.48 14.81
C ASP A 142 -12.19 14.54 15.15
N ALA A 143 -12.46 13.26 15.41
CA ALA A 143 -11.39 12.31 15.71
C ALA A 143 -10.55 12.04 14.46
N GLU A 144 -9.25 12.26 14.57
CA GLU A 144 -8.26 11.85 13.57
C GLU A 144 -8.09 10.33 13.64
N ILE A 145 -8.14 9.67 12.48
CA ILE A 145 -7.95 8.23 12.37
C ILE A 145 -6.83 8.00 11.37
N ALA A 146 -5.80 7.29 11.83
CA ALA A 146 -4.63 6.97 11.02
C ALA A 146 -5.00 6.06 9.84
N PHE A 147 -4.60 6.44 8.62
CA PHE A 147 -4.95 5.73 7.38
C PHE A 147 -4.01 4.55 7.10
N GLY A 148 -2.75 4.63 7.54
CA GLY A 148 -1.71 3.62 7.34
C GLY A 148 -2.14 2.16 7.56
N PRO A 149 -2.80 1.80 8.68
CA PRO A 149 -3.23 0.42 8.94
C PRO A 149 -4.21 -0.11 7.87
N PHE A 150 -5.18 0.72 7.47
CA PHE A 150 -6.18 0.34 6.46
C PHE A 150 -5.55 0.22 5.07
N MET A 151 -4.56 1.07 4.79
CA MET A 151 -3.80 1.02 3.55
C MET A 151 -3.01 -0.29 3.41
N VAL A 152 -2.32 -0.71 4.47
CA VAL A 152 -1.59 -1.99 4.51
C VAL A 152 -2.55 -3.17 4.37
N LEU A 153 -3.70 -3.14 5.05
CA LEU A 153 -4.72 -4.18 4.90
C LEU A 153 -5.23 -4.26 3.46
N GLY A 154 -5.53 -3.12 2.83
CA GLY A 154 -5.96 -3.04 1.43
C GLY A 154 -4.96 -3.69 0.47
N VAL A 155 -3.67 -3.45 0.67
CA VAL A 155 -2.61 -4.08 -0.14
C VAL A 155 -2.58 -5.60 0.01
N LEU A 156 -2.79 -6.12 1.23
CA LEU A 156 -2.74 -7.56 1.47
C LEU A 156 -3.91 -8.31 0.82
N VAL A 157 -5.10 -7.71 0.73
CA VAL A 157 -6.28 -8.36 0.14
C VAL A 157 -6.42 -8.14 -1.37
N ALA A 158 -5.88 -7.05 -1.91
CA ALA A 158 -6.12 -6.65 -3.30
C ALA A 158 -5.64 -7.64 -4.36
N PRO A 159 -4.47 -8.29 -4.25
CA PRO A 159 -4.05 -9.29 -5.24
C PRO A 159 -5.03 -10.48 -5.32
N GLY A 160 -5.53 -10.93 -4.17
CA GLY A 160 -6.56 -11.98 -4.12
C GLY A 160 -7.88 -11.52 -4.75
N ALA A 161 -8.34 -10.33 -4.42
CA ALA A 161 -9.56 -9.76 -4.98
C ALA A 161 -9.46 -9.52 -6.50
N ALA A 162 -8.33 -9.00 -6.99
CA ALA A 162 -8.07 -8.79 -8.41
C ALA A 162 -8.12 -10.11 -9.21
N SER A 163 -7.51 -11.17 -8.66
CA SER A 163 -7.51 -12.49 -9.30
C SER A 163 -8.92 -13.08 -9.45
N LEU A 164 -9.84 -12.79 -8.52
CA LEU A 164 -11.23 -13.22 -8.60
C LEU A 164 -12.03 -12.42 -9.64
N LEU A 165 -11.60 -11.20 -9.93
CA LEU A 165 -12.24 -10.29 -10.87
C LEU A 165 -11.67 -10.42 -12.30
N GLY A 166 -10.70 -11.31 -12.52
CA GLY A 166 -10.07 -11.54 -13.82
C GLY A 166 -9.03 -10.48 -14.22
N TRP A 167 -8.46 -9.78 -13.24
CA TRP A 167 -7.41 -8.77 -13.42
C TRP A 167 -6.03 -9.34 -13.15
#